data_AF-A0A5S4VB14-F1
#
_entry.id   AF-A0A5S4VB14-F1
#
_cell.length_a   1.000
_cell.length_b   1.000
_cell.length_c   1.000
_cell.angle_alpha   90.00
_cell.angle_beta   90.00
_cell.angle_gamma   90.00
#
_symmetry.space_group_name_H-M   'P 1'
#
loop_
_entity.id
_entity.type
_entity.pdbx_description
1 polymer ?
#
loop_
_entity_poly.entity_id
_entity_poly.type
_entity_poly.pdbx_seq_one_letter_code
_entity_poly.pdbx_strand_id
1 'polypeptide(L)'
;MTPDDSAPEGEASLADEPEVRQALAEADRASVASVVSGHPSSPLAWAELADLADSEGHSIEAFAYAAVAVDLAREQLAASGWQQGQPVPWRDEPNRAYLRALDAQRRAALALGLDDRAARLADELASADAEAPGRIASEFTPTQLMPIVASAAVITPATEFEARTGEPLAEPIAAVDAAGED
;
A
#
# COMPACT_ATOMS: atom_id res chain seq x y z
N MET A 1 20.71 -6.35 41.66
CA MET A 1 20.64 -5.26 40.66
C MET A 1 19.96 -5.82 39.43
N THR A 2 18.65 -6.04 39.51
CA THR A 2 17.84 -6.32 38.31
C THR A 2 17.80 -5.02 37.51
N PRO A 3 18.20 -5.00 36.24
CA PRO A 3 17.90 -3.84 35.41
C PRO A 3 16.38 -3.77 35.31
N ASP A 4 15.86 -2.67 35.81
CA ASP A 4 14.48 -2.25 35.61
C ASP A 4 14.36 -1.90 34.12
N ASP A 5 13.94 -2.88 33.32
CA ASP A 5 13.64 -2.71 31.89
C ASP A 5 12.19 -2.22 31.76
N SER A 6 11.88 -1.14 32.50
CA SER A 6 10.66 -0.39 32.28
C SER A 6 10.87 0.37 30.97
N ALA A 7 10.15 -0.04 29.92
CA ALA A 7 10.07 0.74 28.68
C ALA A 7 9.81 2.21 29.06
N PRO A 8 10.54 3.17 28.49
CA PRO A 8 10.40 4.58 28.87
C PRO A 8 8.93 5.00 28.73
N GLU A 9 8.31 5.31 29.87
CA GLU A 9 6.93 5.77 29.95
C GLU A 9 6.79 7.05 29.11
N GLY A 10 6.12 6.95 27.95
CA GLY A 10 5.84 8.08 27.05
C GLY A 10 6.28 7.92 25.60
N GLU A 11 6.83 6.78 25.19
CA GLU A 11 7.11 6.53 23.77
C GLU A 11 5.86 6.02 23.03
N ALA A 12 5.64 6.56 21.83
CA ALA A 12 4.50 6.22 21.03
C ALA A 12 4.60 4.77 20.55
N SER A 13 3.56 3.99 20.83
CA SER A 13 3.50 2.55 20.58
C SER A 13 2.13 2.21 19.98
N LEU A 14 2.13 1.36 18.95
CA LEU A 14 0.93 0.71 18.45
C LEU A 14 0.42 -0.37 19.42
N ALA A 15 -0.84 -0.76 19.30
CA ALA A 15 -1.35 -1.89 20.06
C ALA A 15 -0.58 -3.17 19.69
N ASP A 16 -0.19 -3.97 20.69
CA ASP A 16 0.32 -5.31 20.42
C ASP A 16 -0.84 -6.21 19.96
N GLU A 17 -0.72 -6.75 18.75
CA GLU A 17 -1.72 -7.61 18.10
C GLU A 17 -1.17 -9.05 17.95
N PRO A 18 -0.98 -9.80 19.05
CA PRO A 18 -0.39 -11.13 18.99
C PRO A 18 -1.23 -12.13 18.18
N GLU A 19 -2.56 -12.00 18.22
CA GLU A 19 -3.48 -12.82 17.42
C GLU A 19 -3.32 -12.58 15.91
N VAL A 20 -3.12 -11.33 15.49
CA VAL A 20 -2.89 -10.99 14.08
C VAL A 20 -1.53 -11.52 13.64
N ARG A 21 -0.50 -11.33 14.48
CA ARG A 21 0.86 -11.84 14.21
C ARG A 21 0.87 -13.35 14.06
N GLN A 22 0.13 -14.06 14.92
CA GLN A 22 -0.01 -15.51 14.82
C GLN A 22 -0.75 -15.91 13.54
N ALA A 23 -1.88 -15.27 13.23
CA ALA A 23 -2.65 -15.55 12.01
C ALA A 23 -1.81 -15.34 10.73
N LEU A 24 -0.99 -14.27 10.69
CA LEU A 24 -0.06 -14.01 9.59
C LEU A 24 1.05 -15.04 9.49
N ALA A 25 1.59 -15.51 10.62
CA ALA A 25 2.63 -16.54 10.64
C ALA A 25 2.13 -17.92 10.17
N GLU A 26 0.84 -18.22 10.40
CA GLU A 26 0.19 -19.45 9.97
C GLU A 26 -0.39 -19.35 8.54
N ALA A 27 -0.62 -18.14 8.04
CA ALA A 27 -1.17 -17.91 6.72
C ALA A 27 -0.17 -18.25 5.60
N ASP A 28 -0.68 -18.86 4.53
CA ASP A 28 0.02 -18.83 3.25
C ASP A 28 -0.21 -17.49 2.52
N ARG A 29 0.53 -17.28 1.44
CA ARG A 29 0.41 -16.05 0.64
C ARG A 29 -1.02 -15.77 0.17
N ALA A 30 -1.77 -16.80 -0.22
CA ALA A 30 -3.14 -16.64 -0.71
C ALA A 30 -4.13 -16.25 0.39
N SER A 31 -3.78 -16.51 1.66
CA SER A 31 -4.66 -16.31 2.82
C SER A 31 -4.46 -14.98 3.54
N VAL A 32 -3.44 -14.18 3.20
CA VAL A 32 -3.18 -12.87 3.85
C VAL A 32 -4.38 -11.92 3.73
N ALA A 33 -5.06 -11.91 2.58
CA ALA A 33 -6.29 -11.11 2.40
C ALA A 33 -7.44 -11.55 3.34
N SER A 34 -7.51 -12.84 3.67
CA SER A 34 -8.47 -13.36 4.65
C SER A 34 -8.12 -12.90 6.07
N VAL A 35 -6.84 -12.80 6.41
CA VAL A 35 -6.39 -12.23 7.70
C VAL A 35 -6.81 -10.77 7.81
N VAL A 36 -6.61 -9.96 6.77
CA VAL A 36 -7.11 -8.57 6.72
C VAL A 36 -8.62 -8.52 6.89
N SER A 37 -9.37 -9.41 6.24
CA SER A 37 -10.83 -9.47 6.37
C SER A 37 -11.29 -9.82 7.79
N GLY A 38 -10.51 -10.64 8.52
CA GLY A 38 -10.76 -10.95 9.93
C GLY A 38 -10.32 -9.85 10.90
N HIS A 39 -9.34 -9.03 10.51
CA HIS A 39 -8.72 -7.98 11.33
C HIS A 39 -8.62 -6.65 10.55
N PRO A 40 -9.74 -6.07 10.09
CA PRO A 40 -9.72 -4.93 9.16
C PRO A 40 -9.17 -3.63 9.78
N SER A 41 -9.12 -3.53 11.11
CA SER A 41 -8.54 -2.40 11.84
C SER A 41 -7.05 -2.55 12.15
N SER A 42 -6.42 -3.68 11.78
CA SER A 42 -5.02 -3.98 12.10
C SER A 42 -4.08 -3.36 11.08
N PRO A 43 -3.23 -2.38 11.46
CA PRO A 43 -2.19 -1.84 10.58
C PRO A 43 -1.21 -2.93 10.14
N LEU A 44 -0.94 -3.90 11.01
CA LEU A 44 -0.03 -5.02 10.73
C LEU A 44 -0.55 -5.90 9.59
N ALA A 45 -1.83 -6.27 9.61
CA ALA A 45 -2.42 -7.09 8.55
C ALA A 45 -2.36 -6.38 7.19
N TRP A 46 -2.67 -5.08 7.15
CA TRP A 46 -2.58 -4.28 5.92
C TRP A 46 -1.14 -4.10 5.44
N ALA A 47 -0.17 -3.94 6.34
CA ALA A 47 1.25 -3.83 5.99
C ALA A 47 1.77 -5.11 5.33
N GLU A 48 1.43 -6.29 5.87
CA GLU A 48 1.79 -7.57 5.23
C GLU A 48 1.13 -7.75 3.86
N LEU A 49 -0.13 -7.34 3.71
CA LEU A 49 -0.82 -7.40 2.41
C LEU A 49 -0.15 -6.48 1.38
N ALA A 50 0.34 -5.30 1.81
CA ALA A 50 1.09 -4.39 0.96
C ALA A 50 2.43 -4.99 0.52
N ASP A 51 3.18 -5.59 1.44
CA ASP A 51 4.46 -6.25 1.13
C ASP A 51 4.26 -7.46 0.20
N LEU A 52 3.18 -8.22 0.39
CA LEU A 52 2.80 -9.31 -0.52
C LEU A 52 2.55 -8.78 -1.94
N ALA A 53 1.71 -7.75 -2.08
CA ALA A 53 1.40 -7.15 -3.37
C ALA A 53 2.67 -6.59 -4.05
N ASP A 54 3.55 -5.94 -3.31
CA ASP A 54 4.84 -5.45 -3.84
C ASP A 54 5.71 -6.61 -4.34
N SER A 55 5.78 -7.72 -3.58
CA SER A 55 6.54 -8.91 -3.97
C SER A 55 6.04 -9.58 -5.25
N GLU A 56 4.78 -9.33 -5.61
CA GLU A 56 4.14 -9.81 -6.85
C GLU A 56 4.21 -8.79 -8.00
N GLY A 57 4.78 -7.60 -7.75
CA GLY A 57 4.88 -6.52 -8.73
C GLY A 57 3.58 -5.71 -8.91
N HIS A 58 2.63 -5.86 -7.99
CA HIS A 58 1.35 -5.15 -7.99
C HIS A 58 1.49 -3.78 -7.30
N SER A 59 2.17 -2.82 -7.95
CA SER A 59 2.54 -1.54 -7.31
C SER A 59 1.35 -0.65 -6.95
N ILE A 60 0.22 -0.73 -7.67
CA ILE A 60 -0.99 0.04 -7.35
C ILE A 60 -1.60 -0.49 -6.04
N GLU A 61 -1.74 -1.81 -5.95
CA GLU A 61 -2.27 -2.52 -4.80
C GLU A 61 -1.37 -2.32 -3.59
N ALA A 62 -0.05 -2.49 -3.74
CA ALA A 62 0.93 -2.23 -2.68
C ALA A 62 0.82 -0.80 -2.14
N PHE A 63 0.70 0.20 -3.02
CA PHE A 63 0.53 1.59 -2.62
C PHE A 63 -0.79 1.81 -1.85
N ALA A 64 -1.89 1.22 -2.33
CA ALA A 64 -3.20 1.36 -1.71
C ALA A 64 -3.28 0.68 -0.34
N TYR A 65 -2.78 -0.54 -0.22
CA TYR A 65 -2.76 -1.29 1.04
C TYR A 65 -1.84 -0.64 2.08
N ALA A 66 -0.66 -0.19 1.65
CA ALA A 66 0.25 0.52 2.54
C ALA A 66 -0.33 1.84 3.03
N ALA A 67 -1.09 2.56 2.18
CA ALA A 67 -1.79 3.78 2.61
C ALA A 67 -2.78 3.50 3.75
N VAL A 68 -3.58 2.43 3.63
CA VAL A 68 -4.53 2.03 4.67
C VAL A 68 -3.81 1.66 5.97
N ALA A 69 -2.72 0.89 5.88
CA ALA A 69 -1.90 0.55 7.05
C ALA A 69 -1.34 1.80 7.75
N VAL A 70 -0.80 2.75 6.99
CA VAL A 70 -0.27 4.02 7.52
C VAL A 70 -1.37 4.84 8.21
N ASP A 71 -2.55 4.96 7.60
CA ASP A 71 -3.64 5.75 8.16
C ASP A 71 -4.19 5.12 9.46
N LEU A 72 -4.41 3.80 9.48
CA LEU A 72 -4.83 3.08 10.69
C LEU A 72 -3.79 3.18 11.82
N ALA A 73 -2.50 3.07 11.49
CA ALA A 73 -1.43 3.23 12.46
C ALA A 73 -1.41 4.64 13.06
N ARG A 74 -1.54 5.69 12.23
CA ARG A 74 -1.63 7.08 12.72
C ARG A 74 -2.84 7.30 13.60
N GLU A 75 -3.99 6.71 13.26
CA GLU A 75 -5.19 6.77 14.10
C GLU A 75 -4.95 6.12 15.48
N GLN A 76 -4.32 4.95 15.53
CA GLN A 76 -3.98 4.28 16.78
C GLN A 76 -2.96 5.06 17.61
N LEU A 77 -1.90 5.59 16.99
CA LEU A 77 -0.90 6.43 17.66
C LEU A 77 -1.54 7.72 18.19
N ALA A 78 -2.39 8.37 17.40
CA ALA A 78 -3.09 9.57 17.84
C ALA A 78 -3.99 9.29 19.06
N ALA A 79 -4.61 8.11 19.12
CA ALA A 79 -5.41 7.69 20.28
C ALA A 79 -4.56 7.50 21.56
N SER A 80 -3.26 7.21 21.45
CA SER A 80 -2.33 7.13 22.58
C SER A 80 -1.65 8.47 22.92
N GLY A 81 -2.04 9.56 22.25
CA GLY A 81 -1.55 10.92 22.51
C GLY A 81 -0.34 11.32 21.68
N TRP A 82 0.10 10.49 20.72
CA TRP A 82 1.13 10.85 19.76
C TRP A 82 0.66 11.95 18.81
N GLN A 83 1.60 12.81 18.41
CA GLN A 83 1.37 13.84 17.39
C GLN A 83 2.25 13.59 16.17
N GLN A 84 1.74 13.92 14.98
CA GLN A 84 2.50 13.78 13.74
C GLN A 84 3.87 14.49 13.84
N GLY A 85 4.93 13.74 13.51
CA GLY A 85 6.32 14.21 13.60
C GLY A 85 7.02 13.86 14.91
N GLN A 86 6.31 13.31 15.91
CA GLN A 86 6.97 12.70 17.06
C GLN A 86 7.60 11.35 16.70
N PRO A 87 8.68 10.96 17.39
CA PRO A 87 9.37 9.71 17.11
C PRO A 87 8.48 8.48 17.36
N VAL A 88 8.65 7.45 16.53
CA VAL A 88 7.98 6.16 16.63
C VAL A 88 9.08 5.10 16.49
N PRO A 89 9.64 4.62 17.61
CA PRO A 89 10.92 3.92 17.57
C PRO A 89 10.79 2.47 17.09
N TRP A 90 11.73 2.04 16.24
CA TRP A 90 11.82 0.69 15.64
C TRP A 90 12.01 -0.43 16.68
N ARG A 91 12.63 -0.10 17.82
CA ARG A 91 12.88 -1.06 18.91
C ARG A 91 11.59 -1.71 19.40
N ASP A 92 10.48 -0.98 19.30
CA ASP A 92 9.19 -1.47 19.72
C ASP A 92 8.55 -2.27 18.58
N GLU A 93 8.26 -3.54 18.83
CA GLU A 93 7.80 -4.48 17.81
C GLU A 93 6.49 -4.03 17.13
N PRO A 94 5.44 -3.58 17.86
CA PRO A 94 4.20 -3.12 17.25
C PRO A 94 4.41 -1.97 16.26
N ASN A 95 5.32 -1.05 16.55
CA ASN A 95 5.62 0.10 15.70
C ASN A 95 6.18 -0.26 14.32
N ARG A 96 6.74 -1.46 14.16
CA ARG A 96 7.26 -1.91 12.86
C ARG A 96 6.19 -1.99 11.79
N ALA A 97 4.92 -2.20 12.15
CA ALA A 97 3.80 -2.15 11.20
C ALA A 97 3.72 -0.79 10.49
N TYR A 98 3.81 0.31 11.25
CA TYR A 98 3.80 1.67 10.71
C TYR A 98 5.04 1.96 9.85
N LEU A 99 6.22 1.65 10.37
CA LEU A 99 7.50 1.96 9.72
C LEU A 99 7.66 1.16 8.42
N ARG A 100 7.25 -0.11 8.40
CA ARG A 100 7.23 -0.96 7.20
C ARG A 100 6.20 -0.46 6.19
N ALA A 101 5.01 -0.06 6.63
CA ALA A 101 3.99 0.48 5.74
C ALA A 101 4.45 1.79 5.06
N LEU A 102 5.14 2.68 5.78
CA LEU A 102 5.74 3.88 5.19
C LEU A 102 6.75 3.52 4.09
N ASP A 103 7.65 2.55 4.34
CA ASP A 103 8.62 2.13 3.34
C ASP A 103 7.97 1.41 2.14
N ALA A 104 6.97 0.56 2.38
CA ALA A 104 6.20 -0.09 1.32
C ALA A 104 5.48 0.95 0.44
N GLN A 105 4.81 1.93 1.05
CA GLN A 105 4.16 3.01 0.32
C GLN A 105 5.18 3.85 -0.46
N ARG A 106 6.36 4.09 0.11
CA ARG A 106 7.46 4.83 -0.53
C ARG A 106 7.98 4.07 -1.76
N ARG A 107 8.25 2.76 -1.64
CA ARG A 107 8.69 1.90 -2.76
C ARG A 107 7.65 1.87 -3.88
N ALA A 108 6.38 1.66 -3.52
CA ALA A 108 5.30 1.64 -4.50
C ALA A 108 5.10 3.03 -5.16
N ALA A 109 5.23 4.12 -4.41
CA ALA A 109 5.20 5.47 -4.97
C ALA A 109 6.30 5.71 -6.02
N LEU A 110 7.53 5.23 -5.77
CA LEU A 110 8.62 5.29 -6.75
C LEU A 110 8.29 4.48 -8.01
N ALA A 111 7.76 3.27 -7.85
CA ALA A 111 7.35 2.43 -8.98
C ALA A 111 6.26 3.09 -9.85
N LEU A 112 5.41 3.93 -9.25
CA LEU A 112 4.36 4.69 -9.92
C LEU A 112 4.82 6.06 -10.46
N GLY A 113 6.08 6.45 -10.27
CA GLY A 113 6.60 7.76 -10.69
C GLY A 113 6.09 8.94 -9.84
N LEU A 114 5.73 8.69 -8.59
CA LEU A 114 5.26 9.70 -7.64
C LEU A 114 6.41 10.21 -6.75
N ASP A 115 7.44 10.80 -7.35
CA ASP A 115 8.69 11.15 -6.67
C ASP A 115 8.50 12.07 -5.45
N ASP A 116 7.67 13.12 -5.57
CA ASP A 116 7.37 14.04 -4.46
C ASP A 116 6.64 13.35 -3.29
N ARG A 117 5.87 12.29 -3.58
CA ARG A 117 5.23 11.48 -2.55
C ARG A 117 6.26 10.58 -1.88
N ALA A 118 7.09 9.91 -2.67
CA ALA A 118 8.16 9.06 -2.15
C ALA A 118 9.13 9.83 -1.26
N ALA A 119 9.52 11.05 -1.65
CA ALA A 119 10.40 11.91 -0.84
C ALA A 119 9.77 12.23 0.53
N ARG A 120 8.51 12.67 0.56
CA ARG A 120 7.81 12.96 1.83
C ARG A 120 7.66 11.74 2.73
N LEU A 121 7.40 10.57 2.15
CA LEU A 121 7.32 9.31 2.92
C LEU A 121 8.68 8.90 3.48
N ALA A 122 9.77 9.14 2.74
CA ALA A 122 11.13 8.91 3.21
C ALA A 122 11.49 9.85 4.38
N ASP A 123 11.15 11.13 4.26
CA ASP A 123 11.38 12.13 5.31
C ASP A 123 10.60 11.78 6.57
N GLU A 124 9.33 11.35 6.43
CA GLU A 124 8.50 10.91 7.55
C GLU A 124 9.07 9.67 8.24
N LEU A 125 9.50 8.67 7.47
CA LEU A 125 10.12 7.46 8.00
C LEU A 125 11.41 7.78 8.78
N ALA A 126 12.29 8.59 8.19
CA ALA A 126 13.55 9.00 8.83
C ALA A 126 13.32 9.88 10.07
N SER A 127 12.27 10.69 10.08
CA SER A 127 11.88 11.49 11.24
C SER A 127 11.27 10.65 12.35
N ALA A 128 10.54 9.58 12.00
CA ALA A 128 9.96 8.66 12.97
C ALA A 128 11.05 7.84 13.68
N ASP A 129 11.98 7.26 12.90
CA ASP A 129 13.17 6.59 13.41
C ASP A 129 14.27 6.56 12.33
N ALA A 130 15.44 7.10 12.65
CA ALA A 130 16.56 7.22 11.71
C ALA A 130 17.21 5.87 11.32
N GLU A 131 17.07 4.84 12.16
CA GLU A 131 17.59 3.50 11.88
C GLU A 131 16.61 2.67 11.03
N ALA A 132 15.31 2.98 11.09
CA ALA A 132 14.27 2.19 10.43
C ALA A 132 14.53 1.90 8.94
N PRO A 133 14.91 2.87 8.07
CA PRO A 133 15.21 2.56 6.67
C PRO A 133 16.29 1.49 6.50
N GLY A 134 17.37 1.56 7.29
CA GLY A 134 18.47 0.61 7.24
C GLY A 134 18.08 -0.76 7.81
N ARG A 135 17.27 -0.79 8.88
CA ARG A 135 16.76 -2.02 9.49
C ARG A 135 15.80 -2.74 8.54
N ILE A 136 14.85 -2.02 7.94
CA ILE A 136 13.92 -2.58 6.93
C ILE A 136 14.70 -3.19 5.77
N ALA A 137 15.63 -2.42 5.21
CA ALA A 137 16.47 -2.90 4.11
C ALA A 137 17.30 -4.14 4.51
N SER A 138 17.71 -4.30 5.77
CA SER A 138 18.51 -5.44 6.20
C SER A 138 17.68 -6.66 6.55
N GLU A 139 16.54 -6.48 7.23
CA GLU A 139 15.72 -7.56 7.78
C GLU A 139 14.75 -8.15 6.74
N PHE A 140 14.29 -7.35 5.77
CA PHE A 140 13.25 -7.76 4.81
C PHE A 140 13.78 -8.03 3.39
N THR A 141 15.11 -8.03 3.20
CA THR A 141 15.78 -8.44 1.96
C THR A 141 15.60 -9.94 1.53
N PRO A 142 15.21 -10.93 2.36
CA PRO A 142 15.21 -12.33 1.88
C PRO A 142 14.15 -12.68 0.82
N THR A 143 12.98 -12.03 0.80
CA THR A 143 11.89 -12.41 -0.13
C THR A 143 11.99 -11.70 -1.48
N GLN A 144 12.64 -10.53 -1.53
CA GLN A 144 12.81 -9.76 -2.77
C GLN A 144 13.95 -10.27 -3.68
N LEU A 145 14.76 -11.24 -3.23
CA LEU A 145 15.86 -11.82 -4.04
C LEU A 145 15.59 -13.21 -4.63
N MET A 146 14.35 -13.71 -4.58
CA MET A 146 13.92 -14.75 -5.53
C MET A 146 13.10 -14.10 -6.65
N PRO A 147 13.72 -13.74 -7.79
CA PRO A 147 12.94 -13.45 -8.97
C PRO A 147 12.23 -14.75 -9.32
N ILE A 148 10.93 -14.84 -9.06
CA ILE A 148 10.09 -15.71 -9.86
C ILE A 148 10.20 -15.06 -11.23
N VAL A 149 11.01 -15.66 -12.12
CA VAL A 149 10.94 -15.37 -13.54
C VAL A 149 9.51 -15.73 -13.91
N ALA A 150 8.62 -14.75 -13.89
CA ALA A 150 7.34 -14.86 -14.54
C ALA A 150 7.70 -15.18 -15.98
N SER A 151 7.53 -16.45 -16.35
CA SER A 151 7.59 -16.84 -17.75
C SER A 151 6.61 -15.92 -18.43
N ALA A 152 7.13 -15.06 -19.31
CA ALA A 152 6.32 -14.21 -20.17
C ALA A 152 5.39 -15.14 -20.94
N ALA A 153 4.18 -15.33 -20.41
CA ALA A 153 3.10 -15.96 -21.14
C ALA A 153 2.87 -15.04 -22.32
N VAL A 154 3.21 -15.58 -23.48
CA VAL A 154 3.11 -14.97 -24.79
C VAL A 154 1.75 -14.30 -24.90
N ILE A 155 1.71 -12.97 -24.80
CA ILE A 155 0.57 -12.19 -25.28
C ILE A 155 0.63 -12.36 -26.79
N THR A 156 -0.11 -13.36 -27.27
CA THR A 156 -0.43 -13.47 -28.68
C THR A 156 -1.37 -12.31 -28.97
N PRO A 157 -1.05 -11.35 -29.86
CA PRO A 157 -2.00 -10.33 -30.20
C PRO A 157 -3.23 -11.02 -30.79
N ALA A 158 -4.38 -10.88 -30.11
CA ALA A 158 -5.65 -11.25 -30.70
C ALA A 158 -5.84 -10.41 -31.96
N THR A 159 -6.07 -11.13 -33.05
CA THR A 159 -6.46 -10.71 -34.38
C THR A 159 -7.24 -9.39 -34.42
N GLU A 160 -6.87 -8.54 -35.38
CA GLU A 160 -7.50 -7.27 -35.77
C GLU A 160 -9.00 -7.20 -35.42
N PHE A 161 -9.35 -6.26 -34.55
CA PHE A 161 -10.72 -5.80 -34.43
C PHE A 161 -10.98 -4.85 -35.60
N GLU A 162 -11.53 -5.40 -36.69
CA GLU A 162 -11.94 -4.61 -37.85
C GLU A 162 -13.07 -3.66 -37.40
N ALA A 163 -12.73 -2.38 -37.26
CA ALA A 163 -13.69 -1.34 -36.93
C ALA A 163 -14.70 -1.23 -38.09
N ARG A 164 -15.86 -1.85 -37.92
CA ARG A 164 -17.02 -1.55 -38.77
C ARG A 164 -17.39 -0.09 -38.54
N THR A 165 -17.00 0.75 -39.49
CA THR A 165 -17.45 2.13 -39.56
C THR A 165 -18.97 2.07 -39.74
N GLY A 166 -19.70 2.58 -38.75
CA GLY A 166 -21.15 2.67 -38.79
C GLY A 166 -21.61 3.42 -40.04
N GLU A 167 -22.67 2.90 -40.65
CA GLU A 167 -23.37 3.48 -41.81
C GLU A 167 -23.67 4.97 -41.56
N PRO A 168 -23.47 5.87 -42.55
CA PRO A 168 -23.72 7.29 -42.35
C PRO A 168 -25.22 7.52 -42.09
N LEU A 169 -25.53 8.15 -40.95
CA LEU A 169 -26.85 8.69 -40.68
C LEU A 169 -27.23 9.67 -41.80
N ALA A 170 -28.30 9.34 -42.52
CA ALA A 170 -28.87 10.21 -43.55
C ALA A 170 -29.19 11.61 -42.96
N GLU A 171 -28.75 12.65 -43.66
CA GLU A 171 -29.07 14.03 -43.29
C GLU A 171 -30.59 14.25 -43.26
N PRO A 172 -31.12 15.03 -42.30
CA PRO A 172 -32.53 15.40 -42.33
C PRO A 172 -32.77 16.32 -43.52
N ILE A 173 -33.54 15.82 -44.49
CA ILE A 173 -34.18 16.61 -45.55
C ILE A 173 -34.91 17.79 -44.91
N ALA A 174 -34.45 19.00 -45.21
CA ALA A 174 -35.10 20.23 -44.83
C ALA A 174 -36.54 20.23 -45.39
N ALA A 175 -37.51 20.34 -44.48
CA ALA A 175 -38.88 20.62 -44.85
C ALA A 175 -38.92 22.00 -45.54
N VAL A 176 -39.29 22.01 -46.82
CA VAL A 176 -39.74 23.21 -47.52
C VAL A 176 -41.05 23.61 -46.87
N ASP A 177 -41.02 24.68 -46.07
CA ASP A 177 -42.22 25.34 -45.61
C ASP A 177 -42.73 26.25 -46.73
N ALA A 178 -43.93 25.94 -47.21
CA ALA A 178 -44.65 26.70 -48.19
C ALA A 178 -45.61 27.65 -47.47
N ALA A 179 -45.27 28.94 -47.46
CA ALA A 179 -46.19 30.05 -47.26
C ALA A 179 -45.64 31.20 -48.12
N GLY A 180 -46.31 31.72 -49.14
CA GLY A 180 -47.73 32.08 -49.17
C GLY A 180 -47.88 33.52 -48.73
N GLU A 181 -47.30 34.46 -49.49
CA GLU A 181 -47.54 35.91 -49.35
C GLU A 181 -48.74 36.31 -50.22
N ASP A 182 -49.70 37.00 -49.59
CA ASP A 182 -50.75 37.84 -50.20
C ASP A 182 -50.19 39.25 -50.50
#